data_AF-A0A2W7MT59-F1
#
_entry.id   AF-A0A2W7MT59-F1
#
_cell.length_a   1.000
_cell.length_b   1.000
_cell.length_c   1.000
_cell.angle_alpha   90.00
_cell.angle_beta   90.00
_cell.angle_gamma   90.00
#
_symmetry.space_group_name_H-M   'P 1'
#
loop_
_entity.id
_entity.type
_entity.pdbx_description
1 polymer ?
#
loop_
_entity_poly.entity_id
_entity_poly.type
_entity_poly.pdbx_seq_one_letter_code
_entity_poly.pdbx_strand_id
1 'polypeptide(L)'
;MRVINKHILIKIIQKNKGNTRLIQSIEQLINDIEQSHWKNPAELTANRPDADCVYGGEFYFFNIHIHRAMILIEFTDNGEATIVWAGNHDDYEKTFKNNRNVIKKWLSNHHWIQ
;
A
#
# COMPACT_ATOMS: atom_id res chain seq x y z
N MET A 1 8.64 -1.52 -10.94
CA MET A 1 9.39 -1.32 -9.67
C MET A 1 9.49 -2.64 -8.91
N ARG A 2 10.47 -2.85 -8.02
CA ARG A 2 10.54 -4.10 -7.24
C ARG A 2 9.59 -4.02 -6.04
N VAL A 3 8.70 -5.00 -5.89
CA VAL A 3 7.79 -5.06 -4.74
C VAL A 3 8.42 -5.84 -3.58
N ILE A 4 8.54 -5.21 -2.42
CA ILE A 4 9.07 -5.79 -1.18
C ILE A 4 7.92 -6.12 -0.23
N ASN A 5 8.10 -7.15 0.61
CA ASN A 5 7.10 -7.62 1.58
C ASN A 5 5.77 -8.08 0.98
N LYS A 6 5.77 -8.62 -0.26
CA LYS A 6 4.59 -9.24 -0.90
C LYS A 6 3.85 -10.25 0.00
N HIS A 7 4.57 -10.90 0.92
CA HIS A 7 4.00 -11.87 1.85
C HIS A 7 2.85 -11.30 2.70
N ILE A 8 2.79 -9.97 2.94
CA ILE A 8 1.67 -9.31 3.64
C ILE A 8 0.37 -9.45 2.83
N LEU A 9 0.42 -9.16 1.53
CA LEU A 9 -0.71 -9.30 0.62
C LEU A 9 -1.07 -10.78 0.37
N ILE A 10 -0.06 -11.65 0.25
CA ILE A 10 -0.27 -13.10 0.09
C ILE A 10 -1.03 -13.68 1.28
N LYS A 11 -0.75 -13.24 2.52
CA LYS A 11 -1.52 -13.65 3.70
C LYS A 11 -3.00 -13.28 3.59
N ILE A 12 -3.35 -12.13 2.97
CA ILE A 12 -4.74 -11.74 2.73
C ILE A 12 -5.39 -12.66 1.70
N ILE A 13 -4.71 -12.94 0.58
CA ILE A 13 -5.17 -13.92 -0.43
C ILE A 13 -5.48 -15.27 0.24
N GLN A 14 -4.55 -15.78 1.06
CA GLN A 14 -4.70 -17.07 1.72
C GLN A 14 -5.88 -17.13 2.70
N LYS A 15 -6.20 -16.03 3.38
CA LYS A 15 -7.36 -15.94 4.29
C LYS A 15 -8.68 -15.75 3.55
N ASN A 16 -8.64 -15.24 2.32
CA ASN A 16 -9.82 -14.85 1.55
C ASN A 16 -9.96 -15.64 0.23
N LYS A 17 -9.57 -16.91 0.21
CA LYS A 17 -9.56 -17.76 -1.01
C LYS A 17 -10.86 -17.78 -1.80
N GLY A 18 -12.02 -17.61 -1.14
CA GLY A 18 -13.33 -17.55 -1.79
C GLY A 18 -13.70 -16.18 -2.38
N ASN A 19 -12.99 -15.12 -2.02
CA ASN A 19 -13.24 -13.77 -2.53
C ASN A 19 -12.35 -13.49 -3.75
N THR A 20 -12.77 -14.01 -4.90
CA THR A 20 -12.03 -13.89 -6.17
C THR A 20 -11.77 -12.44 -6.57
N ARG A 21 -12.73 -11.53 -6.32
CA ARG A 21 -12.59 -10.11 -6.64
C ARG A 21 -11.49 -9.43 -5.84
N LEU A 22 -11.38 -9.76 -4.54
CA LEU A 22 -10.29 -9.26 -3.70
C LEU A 22 -8.94 -9.80 -4.18
N ILE A 23 -8.86 -11.10 -4.48
CA ILE A 23 -7.63 -11.74 -4.96
C ILE A 23 -7.15 -11.07 -6.25
N GLN A 24 -8.04 -10.92 -7.24
CA GLN A 24 -7.74 -10.23 -8.49
C GLN A 24 -7.29 -8.79 -8.26
N SER A 25 -7.91 -8.06 -7.32
CA SER A 25 -7.51 -6.69 -7.01
C SER A 25 -6.11 -6.63 -6.38
N ILE A 26 -5.74 -7.62 -5.55
CA ILE A 26 -4.40 -7.73 -4.97
C ILE A 26 -3.37 -8.06 -6.06
N GLU A 27 -3.67 -9.03 -6.91
CA GLU A 27 -2.81 -9.43 -8.03
C GLU A 27 -2.60 -8.27 -9.01
N GLN A 28 -3.66 -7.53 -9.33
CA GLN A 28 -3.59 -6.34 -10.16
C GLN A 28 -2.71 -5.26 -9.53
N LEU A 29 -2.87 -4.95 -8.24
CA LEU A 29 -1.99 -3.98 -7.56
C LEU A 29 -0.53 -4.40 -7.63
N ILE A 30 -0.21 -5.67 -7.39
CA ILE A 30 1.17 -6.16 -7.47
C ILE A 30 1.69 -5.98 -8.89
N ASN A 31 0.92 -6.38 -9.90
CA ASN A 31 1.29 -6.25 -11.30
C ASN A 31 1.48 -4.78 -11.72
N ASP A 32 0.57 -3.88 -11.34
CA ASP A 32 0.66 -2.44 -11.60
C ASP A 32 2.00 -1.89 -11.10
N ILE A 33 2.37 -2.24 -9.86
CA ILE A 33 3.63 -1.78 -9.28
C ILE A 33 4.84 -2.40 -9.98
N GLU A 34 4.81 -3.69 -10.28
CA GLU A 34 5.91 -4.38 -10.95
C GLU A 34 6.20 -3.82 -12.34
N GLN A 35 5.15 -3.52 -13.11
CA GLN A 35 5.24 -2.93 -14.45
C GLN A 35 5.45 -1.40 -14.43
N SER A 36 5.28 -0.76 -13.27
CA SER A 36 5.46 0.69 -13.17
C SER A 36 6.94 1.12 -13.17
N HIS A 37 7.15 2.36 -13.60
CA HIS A 37 8.42 3.08 -13.49
C HIS A 37 8.17 4.49 -12.96
N TRP A 38 7.36 4.63 -11.90
CA TRP A 38 6.97 5.94 -11.37
C TRP A 38 8.20 6.70 -10.85
N LYS A 39 8.42 7.89 -11.40
CA LYS A 39 9.54 8.77 -11.01
C LYS A 39 9.11 9.89 -10.08
N ASN A 40 7.80 10.08 -9.91
CA ASN A 40 7.23 11.12 -9.07
C ASN A 40 5.76 10.79 -8.70
N PRO A 41 5.20 11.47 -7.70
CA PRO A 41 3.81 11.28 -7.29
C PRO A 41 2.77 11.54 -8.39
N ALA A 42 3.05 12.41 -9.37
CA ALA A 42 2.09 12.71 -10.44
C ALA A 42 1.94 11.52 -11.40
N GLU A 43 3.04 10.84 -11.75
CA GLU A 43 3.00 9.61 -12.55
C GLU A 43 2.32 8.47 -11.79
N LEU A 44 2.57 8.34 -10.49
CA LEU A 44 1.89 7.38 -9.64
C LEU A 44 0.38 7.61 -9.68
N THR A 45 -0.08 8.82 -9.38
CA THR A 45 -1.50 9.15 -9.29
C THR A 45 -2.22 9.14 -10.65
N ALA A 46 -1.50 9.36 -11.76
CA ALA A 46 -2.06 9.16 -13.10
C ALA A 46 -2.41 7.69 -13.38
N ASN A 47 -1.60 6.74 -12.90
CA ASN A 47 -1.83 5.31 -13.05
C ASN A 47 -2.75 4.74 -11.95
N ARG A 48 -2.61 5.27 -10.72
CA ARG A 48 -3.35 4.87 -9.52
C ARG A 48 -3.95 6.10 -8.85
N PRO A 49 -5.08 6.64 -9.38
CA PRO A 49 -5.74 7.80 -8.81
C PRO A 49 -6.26 7.57 -7.39
N ASP A 50 -6.37 6.31 -6.97
CA ASP A 50 -6.75 5.91 -5.62
C ASP A 50 -5.62 5.99 -4.59
N ALA A 51 -4.39 6.27 -5.01
CA ALA A 51 -3.24 6.41 -4.12
C ALA A 51 -3.34 7.70 -3.29
N ASP A 52 -3.53 7.57 -1.98
CA ASP A 52 -3.58 8.69 -1.02
C ASP A 52 -2.27 8.81 -0.23
N CYS A 53 -1.56 9.93 -0.42
CA CYS A 53 -0.34 10.23 0.32
C CYS A 53 -0.66 10.59 1.78
N VAL A 54 -0.12 9.81 2.71
CA VAL A 54 -0.38 9.97 4.15
C VAL A 54 0.81 10.43 4.97
N TYR A 55 2.03 10.27 4.45
CA TYR A 55 3.24 10.76 5.11
C TYR A 55 4.41 10.96 4.15
N GLY A 56 5.17 12.04 4.33
CA GLY A 56 6.49 12.25 3.73
C GLY A 56 6.57 12.40 2.20
N GLY A 57 5.46 12.25 1.48
CA GLY A 57 5.47 12.17 0.01
C GLY A 57 5.75 10.76 -0.52
N GLU A 58 5.97 9.78 0.35
CA GLU A 58 6.47 8.44 0.01
C GLU A 58 5.55 7.33 0.52
N PHE A 59 4.76 7.57 1.58
CA PHE A 59 3.82 6.59 2.13
C PHE A 59 2.42 6.83 1.56
N TYR A 60 1.87 5.82 0.90
CA TYR A 60 0.57 5.89 0.24
C TYR A 60 -0.35 4.76 0.71
N PHE A 61 -1.64 5.06 0.85
CA PHE A 61 -2.67 4.02 0.86
C PHE A 61 -3.22 3.79 -0.54
N PHE A 62 -3.36 2.53 -0.90
CA PHE A 62 -4.01 2.07 -2.12
C PHE A 62 -5.29 1.32 -1.77
N ASN A 63 -6.34 1.50 -2.58
CA ASN A 63 -7.55 0.72 -2.46
C ASN A 63 -7.38 -0.63 -3.15
N ILE A 64 -7.85 -1.68 -2.49
CA ILE A 64 -7.83 -3.05 -2.99
C ILE A 64 -9.19 -3.69 -2.70
N HIS A 65 -10.17 -3.38 -3.54
CA HIS A 65 -11.57 -3.75 -3.30
C HIS A 65 -12.06 -3.27 -1.91
N ILE A 66 -12.42 -4.19 -1.00
CA ILE A 66 -12.84 -3.89 0.39
C ILE A 66 -11.66 -3.75 1.38
N HIS A 67 -10.42 -3.90 0.89
CA HIS A 67 -9.18 -3.75 1.66
C HIS A 67 -8.40 -2.50 1.23
N ARG A 68 -7.40 -2.15 2.04
CA ARG A 68 -6.41 -1.13 1.74
C ARG A 68 -5.01 -1.68 2.01
N ALA A 69 -4.01 -1.16 1.30
CA ALA A 69 -2.61 -1.39 1.61
C ALA A 69 -1.86 -0.08 1.76
N MET A 70 -1.03 0.03 2.79
CA MET A 70 -0.04 1.09 2.95
C MET A 70 1.26 0.62 2.30
N ILE A 71 1.81 1.43 1.41
CA ILE A 71 3.01 1.12 0.66
C ILE A 71 3.94 2.33 0.71
N LEU A 72 5.21 2.07 1.02
CA LEU A 72 6.30 3.02 0.86
C LEU A 72 6.80 2.93 -0.58
N ILE A 73 6.77 4.04 -1.32
CA ILE A 73 7.21 4.15 -2.71
C ILE A 73 8.48 4.98 -2.77
N GLU A 74 9.56 4.38 -3.26
CA GLU A 74 10.82 5.07 -3.52
C GLU A 74 10.86 5.52 -4.99
N PHE A 75 10.70 6.82 -5.25
CA PHE A 75 10.67 7.37 -6.60
C PHE A 75 12.07 7.53 -7.20
N THR A 76 12.77 6.42 -7.41
CA THR A 76 14.10 6.37 -8.05
C THR A 76 14.09 5.41 -9.23
N ASP A 77 15.08 5.48 -10.13
CA ASP A 77 15.11 4.64 -11.34
C ASP A 77 15.13 3.12 -11.04
N ASN A 78 15.65 2.72 -9.88
CA ASN A 78 15.64 1.34 -9.37
C ASN A 78 14.79 1.21 -8.09
N GLY A 79 13.82 2.10 -7.92
CA GLY A 79 13.05 2.23 -6.70
C GLY A 79 12.26 0.98 -6.33
N GLU A 80 12.10 0.81 -5.02
CA GLU A 80 11.29 -0.26 -4.44
C GLU A 80 9.92 0.26 -4.01
N ALA A 81 8.95 -0.66 -4.00
CA ALA A 81 7.64 -0.45 -3.43
C ALA A 81 7.47 -1.45 -2.28
N THR A 82 7.60 -0.96 -1.05
CA THR A 82 7.57 -1.80 0.14
C THR A 82 6.17 -1.83 0.72
N ILE A 83 5.53 -3.01 0.72
CA ILE A 83 4.26 -3.18 1.44
C ILE A 83 4.54 -3.05 2.94
N VAL A 84 3.94 -2.03 3.55
CA VAL A 84 4.11 -1.69 4.98
C VAL A 84 3.00 -2.33 5.81
N TRP A 85 1.78 -2.29 5.31
CA TRP A 85 0.58 -2.79 6.01
C TRP A 85 -0.52 -3.10 5.00
N ALA A 86 -1.40 -4.05 5.30
CA ALA A 86 -2.64 -4.23 4.56
C ALA A 86 -3.75 -4.81 5.45
N GLY A 87 -5.00 -4.43 5.21
CA GLY A 87 -6.15 -4.83 6.02
C GLY A 87 -7.47 -4.34 5.45
N ASN A 88 -8.58 -4.78 6.04
CA ASN A 88 -9.92 -4.32 5.64
C ASN A 88 -10.24 -2.93 6.26
N HIS A 89 -11.47 -2.45 6.06
CA HIS A 89 -11.91 -1.17 6.62
C HIS A 89 -11.85 -1.15 8.16
N ASP A 90 -12.33 -2.20 8.83
CA ASP A 90 -12.33 -2.30 10.28
C ASP A 90 -10.90 -2.31 10.85
N ASP A 91 -9.99 -3.05 10.21
CA ASP A 91 -8.57 -3.10 10.56
C ASP A 91 -7.92 -1.72 10.40
N TYR A 92 -8.27 -1.00 9.33
CA TYR A 92 -7.80 0.36 9.08
C TYR A 92 -8.28 1.32 10.17
N GLU A 93 -9.58 1.31 10.48
CA GLU A 93 -10.16 2.18 11.50
C GLU A 93 -9.60 1.86 12.90
N LYS A 94 -9.46 0.58 13.23
CA LYS A 94 -8.87 0.14 14.51
C LYS A 94 -7.42 0.57 14.65
N THR A 95 -6.63 0.50 13.57
CA THR A 95 -5.19 0.79 13.59
C THR A 95 -4.91 2.29 13.49
N PHE A 96 -5.58 2.97 12.57
CA PHE A 96 -5.25 4.35 12.18
C PHE A 96 -6.31 5.38 12.58
N LYS A 97 -7.51 4.95 13.00
CA LYS A 97 -8.60 5.82 13.46
C LYS A 97 -8.94 6.94 12.46
N ASN A 98 -8.79 6.68 11.17
CA ASN A 98 -8.93 7.67 10.09
C ASN A 98 -8.11 8.96 10.32
N ASN A 99 -6.97 8.88 11.01
CA ASN A 99 -6.24 10.05 11.49
C ASN A 99 -4.75 10.03 11.09
N ARG A 100 -4.32 11.03 10.31
CA ARG A 100 -2.94 11.15 9.83
C ARG A 100 -1.90 11.26 10.97
N ASN A 101 -2.24 11.84 12.12
CA ASN A 101 -1.35 11.88 13.28
C ASN A 101 -1.16 10.48 13.90
N VAL A 102 -2.21 9.65 13.87
CA VAL A 102 -2.13 8.26 14.33
C VAL A 102 -1.30 7.43 13.36
N ILE A 103 -1.46 7.63 12.05
CA ILE A 103 -0.60 7.02 11.02
C ILE A 103 0.87 7.37 11.26
N LYS A 104 1.19 8.66 11.44
CA LYS A 104 2.55 9.10 11.75
C LYS A 104 3.10 8.41 13.01
N LYS A 105 2.33 8.40 14.10
CA LYS A 105 2.73 7.73 15.35
C LYS A 105 2.94 6.22 15.15
N TRP A 106 2.07 5.57 14.37
CA TRP A 106 2.19 4.16 14.04
C TRP A 106 3.48 3.89 13.26
N LEU A 107 3.78 4.69 12.23
CA LEU A 107 5.01 4.57 11.45
C LEU A 107 6.25 4.72 12.34
N SER A 108 6.28 5.71 13.24
CA SER A 108 7.38 5.92 14.17
C SER A 108 7.56 4.75 15.15
N ASN A 109 6.47 4.28 15.76
CA ASN A 109 6.49 3.12 16.66
C ASN A 109 6.95 1.81 16.00
N HIS A 110 6.80 1.70 14.67
CA HIS A 110 7.23 0.56 13.88
C HIS A 110 8.56 0.80 13.16
N HIS A 111 9.28 1.88 13.50
CA HIS A 111 10.60 2.23 12.97
C HIS A 111 10.64 2.47 11.45
N TRP A 112 9.51 2.83 10.84
CA TRP A 112 9.45 3.26 9.44
C TRP A 112 9.95 4.68 9.26
N ILE A 113 9.78 5.51 10.29
CA ILE A 113 10.19 6.92 10.32
C ILE A 113 10.81 7.22 11.68
N GLN A 114 11.71 8.21 11.72
CA GLN A 114 12.33 8.70 12.95
C GLN A 114 11.54 9.88 13.54
#